data_AF-A0A973LK63-F1
#
_entry.id   AF-A0A973LK63-F1
#
_cell.length_a   1.000
_cell.length_b   1.000
_cell.length_c   1.000
_cell.angle_alpha   90.00
_cell.angle_beta   90.00
_cell.angle_gamma   90.00
#
_symmetry.space_group_name_H-M   'P 1'
#
loop_
_entity.id
_entity.type
_entity.pdbx_description
1 polymer ?
#
loop_
_entity_poly.entity_id
_entity_poly.type
_entity_poly.pdbx_seq_one_letter_code
_entity_poly.pdbx_strand_id
1 'polypeptide(L)' 'MLRQRVAALVAEASDGRLTPEEVLAADCSLTALGLTSLGYIRLIDAIEGTFGFDIELDGNLDTLDGLVEHLSRLAGRPS' A
#
# COMPACT_ATOMS: atom_id res chain seq x y z
N MET A 1 -4.35 -13.14 0.55
CA MET A 1 -3.16 -13.18 -0.32
C MET A 1 -2.70 -11.77 -0.67
N LEU A 2 -3.38 -11.01 -1.55
CA LEU A 2 -2.94 -9.66 -1.92
C LEU A 2 -2.99 -8.67 -0.74
N ARG A 3 -4.11 -8.59 0.00
CA ARG A 3 -4.26 -7.69 1.16
C ARG A 3 -3.12 -7.82 2.18
N GLN A 4 -2.78 -9.05 2.58
CA GLN A 4 -1.67 -9.32 3.51
C GLN A 4 -0.32 -8.88 2.96
N ARG A 5 -0.10 -9.03 1.65
CA ARG A 5 1.13 -8.62 0.99
C ARG A 5 1.25 -7.10 0.91
N VAL A 6 0.15 -6.41 0.58
CA VAL A 6 0.10 -4.94 0.62
C VAL A 6 0.34 -4.42 2.04
N ALA A 7 -0.29 -5.03 3.05
CA ALA A 7 -0.06 -4.66 4.45
C ALA A 7 1.41 -4.83 4.87
N ALA A 8 2.08 -5.89 4.42
CA ALA A 8 3.51 -6.09 4.66
C ALA A 8 4.36 -5.00 3.99
N LEU A 9 4.03 -4.59 2.76
CA LEU A 9 4.73 -3.52 2.06
C LEU A 9 4.53 -2.16 2.73
N VAL A 10 3.31 -1.88 3.23
CA VAL A 10 3.02 -0.67 4.03
C VAL A 10 3.86 -0.66 5.30
N ALA A 11 3.94 -1.79 6.00
CA ALA A 11 4.76 -1.93 7.20
C ALA A 11 6.26 -1.68 6.90
N GLU A 12 6.78 -2.25 5.81
CA GLU A 12 8.15 -2.03 5.36
C GLU A 12 8.43 -0.55 5.02
N ALA A 13 7.51 0.08 4.29
CA ALA A 13 7.61 1.49 3.92
C ALA A 13 7.46 2.46 5.10
N SER A 14 6.90 2.00 6.22
CA SER A 14 6.71 2.81 7.43
C SER A 14 7.97 3.00 8.29
N ASP A 15 9.11 2.42 7.91
CA ASP A 15 10.32 2.35 8.75
C ASP A 15 10.10 1.63 10.09
N GLY A 16 9.24 0.60 10.10
CA GLY A 16 8.92 -0.16 11.31
C GLY A 16 8.03 0.59 12.31
N ARG A 17 7.40 1.70 11.90
CA ARG A 17 6.36 2.39 12.71
C ARG A 17 5.03 1.65 12.71
N LEU A 18 4.79 0.84 11.69
CA LEU A 18 3.58 0.04 11.53
C LEU A 18 3.96 -1.43 11.38
N THR A 19 3.19 -2.28 12.04
CA THR A 19 3.22 -3.72 11.80
C THR A 19 2.18 -4.14 10.75
N PRO A 20 2.39 -5.24 10.03
CA PRO A 20 1.39 -5.74 9.07
C PRO A 20 0.03 -6.03 9.72
N GLU A 21 0.03 -6.45 10.99
CA GLU A 21 -1.18 -6.75 11.77
C GLU A 21 -1.98 -5.49 12.08
N GLU A 22 -1.31 -4.41 12.50
CA GLU A 22 -1.94 -3.11 12.72
C GLU A 22 -2.53 -2.55 11.42
N VAL A 23 -1.80 -2.65 10.31
CA VAL A 23 -2.29 -2.21 8.99
C VAL A 23 -3.49 -3.02 8.55
N LEU A 24 -3.51 -4.34 8.79
CA LEU A 24 -4.64 -5.20 8.46
C LEU A 24 -5.88 -4.94 9.33
N ALA A 25 -5.69 -4.58 10.59
CA ALA A 25 -6.75 -4.29 11.54
C ALA A 25 -7.28 -2.85 11.43
N ALA A 26 -6.57 -1.99 10.70
CA ALA A 26 -6.94 -0.58 10.57
C ALA A 26 -8.18 -0.38 9.70
N ASP A 27 -9.06 0.49 10.18
CA ASP A 27 -10.26 0.98 9.47
C ASP A 27 -10.16 2.49 9.20
N CYS A 28 -8.93 3.00 9.19
CA CYS A 28 -8.62 4.42 8.97
C CYS A 28 -7.57 4.58 7.86
N SER A 29 -7.27 5.83 7.52
CA SER A 29 -6.25 6.10 6.52
C SER A 29 -4.84 5.71 7.01
N LEU A 30 -3.96 5.33 6.10
CA LEU A 30 -2.56 5.06 6.37
C LEU A 30 -1.86 6.29 6.95
N THR A 31 -2.27 7.50 6.54
CA THR A 31 -1.79 8.74 7.16
C THR A 31 -2.20 8.84 8.62
N ALA A 32 -3.43 8.45 8.97
CA ALA A 32 -3.91 8.41 10.35
C ALA A 32 -3.22 7.31 11.18
N LEU A 33 -2.82 6.21 10.54
CA LEU A 33 -1.94 5.21 11.15
C LEU A 33 -0.52 5.73 11.39
N GLY A 34 -0.08 6.77 10.68
CA GLY A 34 1.24 7.38 10.83
C GLY A 34 2.19 7.15 9.65
N LEU A 35 1.68 6.67 8.52
CA LEU A 35 2.41 6.66 7.25
C LEU A 35 2.63 8.11 6.79
N THR A 36 3.90 8.48 6.65
CA THR A 36 4.29 9.82 6.21
C THR A 36 4.30 9.93 4.70
N SER A 37 4.37 11.16 4.15
CA SER A 37 4.54 11.38 2.71
C SER A 37 5.77 10.64 2.15
N LEU A 38 6.87 10.59 2.90
CA LEU A 38 8.05 9.79 2.52
C LEU A 38 7.76 8.28 2.56
N GLY A 39 6.95 7.82 3.52
CA GLY A 39 6.47 6.44 3.57
C GLY A 39 5.65 6.07 2.34
N TYR A 40 4.82 6.98 1.81
CA TYR A 40 4.11 6.76 0.54
C TYR A 40 5.05 6.61 -0.65
N ILE A 41 6.07 7.47 -0.76
CA ILE A 41 7.05 7.37 -1.86
C ILE A 41 7.74 6.00 -1.82
N ARG A 42 8.21 5.58 -0.64
CA ARG A 42 8.85 4.26 -0.46
C ARG A 42 7.89 3.09 -0.69
N LEU A 43 6.62 3.28 -0.33
CA LEU A 43 5.58 2.28 -0.57
C LEU A 43 5.38 2.05 -2.06
N ILE A 44 5.33 3.13 -2.85
CA ILE A 44 5.25 3.03 -4.32
C ILE A 44 6.46 2.25 -4.82
N ASP A 45 7.67 2.71 -4.53
CA ASP A 45 8.91 2.03 -4.97
C ASP A 45 8.89 0.52 -4.63
N ALA A 46 8.43 0.17 -3.43
CA ALA A 46 8.34 -1.22 -2.98
C ALA A 46 7.26 -2.02 -3.72
N ILE A 47 6.10 -1.43 -4.01
CA ILE A 47 5.04 -2.08 -4.78
C ILE A 47 5.47 -2.22 -6.25
N GLU A 48 6.02 -1.18 -6.86
CA GLU A 48 6.52 -1.20 -8.23
C GLU A 48 7.62 -2.26 -8.39
N GLY A 49 8.57 -2.31 -7.45
CA GLY A 49 9.61 -3.35 -7.42
C GLY A 49 9.06 -4.77 -7.18
N THR A 50 7.97 -4.91 -6.42
CA THR A 50 7.39 -6.23 -6.10
C THR A 50 6.50 -6.78 -7.21
N PHE A 51 5.72 -5.91 -7.86
CA PHE A 51 4.68 -6.32 -8.82
C PHE A 51 5.03 -5.96 -10.27
N GLY A 52 5.99 -5.07 -10.50
CA GLY A 52 6.39 -4.63 -11.84
C GLY A 52 5.39 -3.70 -12.52
N PHE A 53 4.49 -3.07 -11.74
CA PHE A 53 3.55 -2.06 -12.24
C PHE A 53 4.08 -0.66 -11.90
N ASP A 54 3.76 0.32 -12.75
CA ASP A 54 3.94 1.75 -12.45
C ASP A 54 2.67 2.23 -11.74
N ILE A 55 2.81 2.87 -10.57
CA ILE A 55 1.67 3.27 -9.75
C ILE A 55 1.66 4.78 -9.61
N GLU A 56 0.63 5.40 -10.17
CA GLU A 56 0.33 6.79 -9.92
C GLU A 56 -0.45 6.93 -8.60
N LEU A 57 0.00 7.83 -7.73
CA LEU A 57 -0.76 8.28 -6.56
C LEU A 57 -1.93 9.17 -6.99
N ASP A 58 -2.90 8.57 -7.68
CA ASP A 58 -4.17 9.17 -8.07
C ASP A 58 -5.29 8.54 -7.23
N GLY A 59 -6.06 9.38 -6.51
CA GLY A 59 -7.34 9.01 -5.90
C GLY A 59 -7.32 7.92 -4.80
N ASN A 60 -7.79 8.28 -3.60
CA ASN A 60 -8.20 7.36 -2.50
C ASN A 60 -7.27 6.16 -2.17
N LEU A 61 -5.96 6.27 -2.40
CA LEU A 61 -4.93 5.28 -1.97
C LEU A 61 -4.49 5.47 -0.52
N ASP A 62 -5.23 6.28 0.21
CA ASP A 62 -5.00 6.61 1.60
C ASP A 62 -5.49 5.53 2.55
N THR A 63 -6.14 4.47 2.06
CA THR A 63 -6.54 3.30 2.86
C THR A 63 -5.94 2.00 2.30
N LEU A 64 -5.78 1.00 3.16
CA LEU A 64 -5.35 -0.33 2.71
C LEU A 64 -6.31 -0.91 1.66
N ASP A 65 -7.61 -0.70 1.83
CA ASP A 65 -8.63 -1.17 0.90
C ASP A 65 -8.52 -0.50 -0.47
N GLY A 66 -8.33 0.82 -0.51
CA GLY A 66 -8.08 1.55 -1.74
C GLY A 66 -6.86 1.05 -2.51
N LEU A 67 -5.75 0.81 -1.81
CA LEU A 67 -4.54 0.24 -2.42
C LEU A 67 -4.78 -1.16 -2.99
N VAL A 68 -5.44 -2.04 -2.23
CA VAL A 68 -5.71 -3.42 -2.66
C VAL A 68 -6.64 -3.43 -3.87
N GLU A 69 -7.66 -2.59 -3.89
CA GLU A 69 -8.57 -2.46 -5.03
C GLU A 69 -7.82 -1.95 -6.27
N HIS A 70 -7.01 -0.90 -6.11
CA HIS A 70 -6.22 -0.34 -7.20
C HIS A 70 -5.26 -1.37 -7.79
N LEU A 71 -4.52 -2.10 -6.95
CA LEU A 71 -3.59 -3.15 -7.40
C LEU A 71 -4.31 -4.33 -8.05
N SER A 72 -5.48 -4.70 -7.55
CA SER A 72 -6.30 -5.74 -8.17
C SER A 72 -6.74 -5.33 -9.58
N ARG A 73 -7.05 -4.05 -9.78
CA ARG A 73 -7.43 -3.48 -11.08
C ARG A 73 -6.26 -3.46 -12.06
N LEU A 74 -5.06 -3.11 -11.60
CA LEU A 74 -3.84 -3.15 -12.41
C LEU A 74 -3.48 -4.59 -12.81
N ALA A 75 -3.50 -5.53 -11.86
CA ALA A 75 -3.22 -6.94 -12.12
C ALA A 75 -4.25 -7.61 -13.04
N GLY A 76 -5.49 -7.11 -13.06
CA GLY A 76 -6.56 -7.61 -13.92
C GLY A 76 -6.58 -7.01 -15.32
N ARG A 77 -5.74 -6.01 -15.63
CA ARG A 77 -5.69 -5.39 -16.96
C ARG A 77 -4.82 -6.26 -17.87
N PRO A 78 -5.37 -6.90 -18.92
CA PRO A 78 -4.53 -7.56 -19.92
C PRO A 78 -3.67 -6.49 -20.61
N SER A 79 -2.36 -6.73 -20.64
CA SER A 79 -1.37 -5.89 -21.34
C SER A 79 -1.64 -5.83 -22.84
#